data_AF-A0A822DN93-F1
#
_entry.id   AF-A0A822DN93-F1
#
_cell.length_a   1.000
_cell.length_b   1.000
_cell.length_c   1.000
_cell.angle_alpha   90.00
_cell.angle_beta   90.00
_cell.angle_gamma   90.00
#
_symmetry.space_group_name_H-M   'P 1'
#
loop_
_entity.id
_entity.type
_entity.pdbx_description
1 polymer ?
#
loop_
_entity_poly.entity_id
_entity_poly.type
_entity_poly.pdbx_seq_one_letter_code
_entity_poly.pdbx_strand_id
1 'polypeptide(L)' 'MDKLCLRSYIKTRWLLGLNATQIHDELTTANGQDVVSYCTVTRWIEQFSNERESVEDNPRSGRPIAIITQQNIDSVQGL' A
#
# COMPACT_ATOMS: atom_id res chain seq x y z
N MET A 1 8.60 -12.19 1.25
CA MET A 1 9.06 -10.82 0.94
C MET A 1 8.19 -9.84 1.72
N ASP A 2 8.77 -8.86 2.40
CA ASP A 2 7.99 -7.83 3.11
C ASP A 2 7.27 -6.89 2.15
N LYS A 3 6.13 -6.34 2.56
CA LYS A 3 5.29 -5.47 1.73
C LYS A 3 6.05 -4.23 1.23
N LEU A 4 6.90 -3.65 2.07
CA LEU A 4 7.68 -2.47 1.71
C LEU A 4 8.75 -2.81 0.65
N CYS A 5 9.45 -3.94 0.84
CA CYS A 5 10.41 -4.45 -0.14
C CYS A 5 9.75 -4.74 -1.48
N LEU A 6 8.57 -5.37 -1.47
CA LEU A 6 7.80 -5.67 -2.68
C LEU A 6 7.48 -4.40 -3.48
N ARG A 7 6.97 -3.36 -2.80
CA ARG A 7 6.59 -2.09 -3.44
C ARG A 7 7.79 -1.33 -3.95
N SER A 8 8.89 -1.31 -3.18
CA SER A 8 10.15 -0.73 -3.63
C SER A 8 10.67 -1.44 -4.87
N TYR A 9 10.59 -2.79 -4.91
CA TYR A 9 10.99 -3.56 -6.08
C TYR A 9 10.15 -3.21 -7.31
N ILE A 10 8.82 -3.20 -7.17
CA ILE A 10 7.89 -2.81 -8.24
C ILE A 10 8.21 -1.40 -8.74
N LYS A 11 8.44 -0.44 -7.84
CA LYS A 11 8.79 0.95 -8.19
C LYS A 11 10.07 1.00 -9.01
N THR A 12 11.14 0.37 -8.52
CA THR A 12 12.44 0.39 -9.20
C THR A 12 12.36 -0.26 -10.58
N ARG A 13 11.67 -1.40 -10.72
CA ARG A 13 11.52 -2.05 -12.02
C ARG A 13 10.66 -1.26 -13.00
N TRP A 14 9.58 -0.65 -12.52
CA TRP A 14 8.74 0.22 -13.34
C TRP A 14 9.51 1.45 -13.84
N LEU A 15 10.32 2.09 -12.98
CA LEU A 15 11.21 3.19 -13.37
C LEU A 15 12.28 2.77 -14.40
N LEU A 16 12.66 1.50 -14.41
CA LEU A 16 13.55 0.91 -15.43
C LEU A 16 12.81 0.55 -16.74
N GLY A 17 11.50 0.83 -16.84
CA GLY A 17 10.71 0.63 -18.05
C GLY A 17 10.10 -0.76 -18.22
N LEU A 18 10.14 -1.61 -17.18
CA LEU A 18 9.50 -2.93 -17.25
C LEU A 18 7.97 -2.79 -17.16
N ASN A 19 7.27 -3.66 -17.89
CA ASN A 19 5.82 -3.76 -17.82
C ASN A 19 5.36 -4.62 -16.62
N ALA A 20 4.07 -4.55 -16.29
CA ALA A 20 3.49 -5.26 -15.16
C ALA A 20 3.70 -6.78 -15.22
N THR A 21 3.62 -7.38 -16.40
CA THR A 21 3.80 -8.83 -16.61
C THR A 21 5.23 -9.25 -16.29
N GLN A 22 6.22 -8.55 -16.82
CA GLN A 22 7.63 -8.82 -16.54
C GLN A 22 7.94 -8.73 -15.04
N ILE A 23 7.41 -7.68 -14.38
CA ILE A 23 7.63 -7.49 -12.94
C ILE A 23 6.97 -8.61 -12.13
N HIS A 24 5.74 -9.01 -12.50
CA HIS A 24 5.04 -10.11 -11.86
C HIS A 24 5.76 -11.45 -12.03
N ASP A 25 6.28 -11.72 -13.22
CA ASP A 25 7.00 -12.96 -13.53
C ASP A 25 8.33 -13.03 -12.77
N GLU A 26 9.07 -11.93 -12.68
CA GLU A 26 10.28 -11.85 -11.85
C GLU A 26 9.98 -12.10 -10.37
N LEU A 27 8.92 -11.47 -9.83
CA LEU A 27 8.52 -11.63 -8.43
C LEU A 27 8.08 -13.06 -8.11
N THR A 28 7.34 -13.67 -9.03
CA THR A 28 6.88 -15.06 -8.98
C THR A 28 8.05 -16.03 -9.06
N THR A 29 9.00 -15.79 -9.96
CA THR A 29 10.20 -16.62 -10.12
C THR A 29 11.08 -16.57 -8.87
N ALA A 30 11.25 -15.39 -8.28
CA ALA A 30 12.11 -15.20 -7.12
C ALA A 30 11.49 -15.69 -5.79
N ASN A 31 10.17 -15.60 -5.64
CA ASN A 31 9.51 -15.82 -4.34
C ASN A 31 8.40 -16.89 -4.34
N GLY A 32 8.02 -17.42 -5.50
CA GLY A 32 6.89 -18.33 -5.68
C GLY A 32 5.58 -17.64 -6.05
N GLN A 33 4.63 -18.41 -6.60
CA GLN A 33 3.37 -17.93 -7.19
C GLN A 33 2.43 -17.23 -6.18
N ASP A 34 2.53 -17.57 -4.90
CA ASP A 34 1.57 -17.12 -3.88
C ASP A 34 1.93 -15.78 -3.22
N VAL A 35 3.06 -15.16 -3.63
CA VAL A 35 3.60 -14.00 -2.90
C VAL A 35 2.94 -12.69 -3.29
N VAL A 36 2.58 -12.51 -4.57
CA VAL A 36 1.92 -11.30 -5.04
C VAL A 36 1.02 -11.61 -6.23
N SER A 37 -0.20 -11.08 -6.22
CA SER A 37 -1.06 -11.17 -7.39
C SER A 37 -0.66 -10.14 -8.45
N TYR A 38 -0.86 -10.47 -9.72
CA TYR A 38 -0.71 -9.53 -10.83
C TYR A 38 -1.46 -8.20 -10.59
N CYS A 39 -2.70 -8.27 -10.09
CA CYS A 39 -3.50 -7.08 -9.76
C CYS A 39 -2.85 -6.16 -8.72
N THR A 40 -2.05 -6.72 -7.81
CA THR A 40 -1.31 -5.93 -6.83
C THR A 40 -0.17 -5.18 -7.52
N VAL A 41 0.53 -5.82 -8.46
CA VAL A 41 1.60 -5.19 -9.25
C VAL A 41 1.06 -4.03 -10.07
N THR A 42 -0.04 -4.25 -10.81
CA THR A 42 -0.67 -3.19 -11.64
C THR A 42 -1.14 -2.01 -10.79
N ARG A 43 -1.79 -2.26 -9.66
CA ARG A 43 -2.25 -1.21 -8.74
C ARG A 43 -1.11 -0.34 -8.21
N TRP A 44 0.06 -0.92 -7.95
CA TRP A 44 1.22 -0.13 -7.52
C TRP A 44 1.85 0.66 -8.66
N ILE A 45 1.93 0.07 -9.85
CA ILE A 45 2.38 0.77 -11.06
C ILE A 45 1.48 1.99 -11.34
N GLU A 46 0.17 1.85 -11.27
CA GLU A 46 -0.79 2.97 -11.41
C GLU A 46 -0.58 4.06 -10.36
N GLN A 47 -0.23 3.69 -9.12
CA GLN A 47 0.08 4.67 -8.10
C GLN A 47 1.38 5.42 -8.41
N PHE A 48 2.43 4.71 -8.87
CA PHE A 48 3.70 5.33 -9.23
C PHE A 48 3.58 6.20 -10.49
N SER A 49 2.73 5.83 -11.46
CA SER A 49 2.46 6.66 -12.63
C SER A 49 1.74 7.97 -12.28
N ASN A 50 0.96 7.98 -11.20
CA ASN A 50 0.30 9.18 -10.66
C ASN A 50 1.23 9.98 -9.73
N GLU A 51 2.54 9.99 -10.01
CA GLU A 51 3.59 10.74 -9.30
C GLU A 51 3.72 10.44 -7.79
N ARG A 52 3.20 9.28 -7.35
CA ARG A 52 3.36 8.88 -5.95
C ARG A 52 4.80 8.40 -5.70
N GLU A 53 5.57 9.17 -4.95
CA GLU A 53 6.94 8.75 -4.60
C GLU A 53 6.99 7.73 -3.45
N SER A 54 6.01 7.77 -2.54
CA SER A 54 6.04 6.90 -1.36
C SER A 54 5.63 5.45 -1.69
N VAL A 55 6.38 4.51 -1.12
CA VAL A 55 6.07 3.07 -1.10
C VAL A 55 5.18 2.68 0.09
N GLU A 56 4.92 3.60 1.01
CA GLU A 56 4.11 3.35 2.19
C GLU A 56 2.61 3.38 1.86
N ASP A 57 1.78 2.80 2.73
CA ASP A 57 0.34 3.02 2.64
C ASP A 57 0.02 4.45 3.05
N ASN A 58 -0.99 5.05 2.43
CA ASN A 58 -1.57 6.28 2.97
C ASN A 58 -2.11 6.01 4.39
N PRO A 59 -2.20 7.06 5.23
CA PRO A 59 -2.88 6.96 6.52
C PRO A 59 -4.23 6.28 6.32
N ARG A 60 -4.44 5.15 7.00
CA ARG A 60 -5.73 4.47 6.92
C ARG A 60 -6.71 5.31 7.71
N SER A 61 -7.83 5.66 7.08
CA SER A 61 -9.00 6.15 7.79
C SER A 61 -9.52 5.02 8.66
N GLY A 62 -8.92 4.88 9.84
CA GLY A 62 -9.47 4.04 10.90
C GLY A 62 -10.76 4.67 11.43
N ARG A 63 -11.48 3.90 12.25
CA ARG A 63 -12.51 4.49 13.10
C ARG A 63 -11.87 5.69 13.81
N PRO A 64 -12.48 6.90 13.76
CA PRO A 64 -12.05 7.97 14.63
C PRO A 64 -12.03 7.39 16.03
N ILE A 65 -10.85 7.26 16.62
CA ILE A 65 -10.76 7.12 18.06
C ILE A 65 -11.27 8.49 18.49
N ALA A 66 -12.53 8.57 18.88
CA ALA A 66 -13.06 9.72 19.57
C ALA A 66 -12.30 9.74 20.90
N ILE A 67 -11.07 10.26 20.84
CA ILE A 67 -10.14 10.41 21.95
C ILE A 67 -10.82 11.41 22.85
N ILE A 68 -11.66 10.91 23.76
CA ILE A 68 -12.04 11.50 25.04
C ILE A 68 -12.00 13.04 24.99
N THR A 69 -12.83 13.64 24.13
CA THR A 69 -13.06 15.07 24.20
C THR A 69 -13.98 15.30 25.39
N GLN A 70 -13.79 16.39 26.14
CA GLN A 70 -14.67 16.75 27.26
C GLN A 70 -16.15 16.69 26.83
N GLN A 71 -16.45 17.16 25.62
CA GLN A 71 -17.78 17.10 25.01
C GLN A 71 -18.39 15.67 24.91
N ASN A 72 -17.57 14.65 24.64
CA ASN A 72 -18.01 13.25 24.61
C ASN A 72 -18.19 12.68 26.02
N ILE A 73 -17.39 13.14 26.98
CA ILE A 73 -17.55 12.78 28.40
C ILE A 73 -18.85 13.37 28.93
N ASP A 74 -19.08 14.66 28.70
CA ASP A 74 -20.25 15.39 29.18
C ASP A 74 -21.53 14.79 28.58
N SER A 75 -21.53 14.46 27.28
CA SER A 75 -22.66 13.82 26.59
C SER A 75 -23.00 12.42 27.14
N VAL A 76 -22.01 11.67 27.63
CA VAL A 76 -22.22 10.33 28.23
C VAL A 76 -22.56 10.42 29.72
N GLN A 77 -22.02 11.42 30.43
CA GLN A 77 -22.29 11.67 31.84
C GLN A 77 -23.62 12.42 32.07
N GLY A 78 -24.29 12.89 31.01
CA GLY A 78 -25.58 13.56 31.11
C GLY A 78 -25.53 14.90 31.83
N LEU A 79 -24.38 15.60 31.72
CA LEU A 79 -24.20 16.97 32.20
C LEU A 79 -24.59 17.99 31.11
#